data_AF-A0A3D5QZ12-F1
#
_entry.id   AF-A0A3D5QZ12-F1
#
_cell.length_a   1.000
_cell.length_b   1.000
_cell.length_c   1.000
_cell.angle_alpha   90.00
_cell.angle_beta   90.00
_cell.angle_gamma   90.00
#
_symmetry.space_group_name_H-M   'P 1'
#
loop_
_entity.id
_entity.type
_entity.pdbx_description
1 polymer ?
#
loop_
_entity_poly.entity_id
_entity_poly.type
_entity_poly.pdbx_seq_one_letter_code
_entity_poly.pdbx_strand_id
1 'polypeptide(L)'
;MKTVRNLLADIDFLGYDKIKLVMDRGFYSEANINDLYYNHLKFLIAAKKSLMFVKAGLDNVRDSIRTWTNYHQKHDLYACTAKIEWDYSRERPYKADILKGKRRMYMHIYFNSERALEDEKNFNALLCRLQEELENGTTFPEHDRLYTKYFDVTTTPVRGTKVTAKKDALAEARKNYGFFVLLSNEVKEAIAALEIYRNKDLVEKAFGNLKERLNFNRTAVSSDQSLDGKLFVEFIALIFLSYLKKKMQDGNFFKKYTMH
;
A
#
# COMPACT_ATOMS: atom_id res chain seq x y z
N MET A 1 8.20 10.08 13.46
CA MET A 1 7.58 8.76 13.69
C MET A 1 8.69 7.76 14.02
N LYS A 2 8.67 7.13 15.20
CA LYS A 2 9.75 6.23 15.72
C LYS A 2 9.52 4.74 15.40
N THR A 3 8.57 4.42 14.53
CA THR A 3 8.02 3.06 14.38
C THR A 3 8.99 2.06 13.78
N VAL A 4 9.79 2.46 12.79
CA VAL A 4 10.78 1.57 12.15
C VAL A 4 11.97 1.32 13.08
N ARG A 5 12.38 2.33 13.86
CA ARG A 5 13.52 2.18 14.81
C ARG A 5 13.20 1.22 15.94
N ASN A 6 11.99 1.27 16.48
CA ASN A 6 11.55 0.32 17.51
C ASN A 6 11.49 -1.10 16.95
N LEU A 7 10.93 -1.27 15.75
CA LEU A 7 10.89 -2.58 15.07
C LEU A 7 12.31 -3.17 14.91
N LEU A 8 13.30 -2.35 14.61
CA LEU A 8 14.70 -2.81 14.47
C LEU A 8 15.32 -3.20 15.80
N ALA A 9 15.03 -2.49 16.88
CA ALA A 9 15.47 -2.87 18.21
C ALA A 9 14.86 -4.21 18.66
N ASP A 10 13.58 -4.44 18.37
CA ASP A 10 12.88 -5.69 18.68
C ASP A 10 13.45 -6.85 17.85
N ILE A 11 13.79 -6.58 16.59
CA ILE A 11 14.42 -7.54 15.66
C ILE A 11 15.81 -7.97 16.13
N ASP A 12 16.64 -7.01 16.55
CA ASP A 12 17.99 -7.27 17.04
C ASP A 12 17.93 -8.09 18.34
N PHE A 13 16.93 -7.82 19.20
CA PHE A 13 16.65 -8.62 20.39
C PHE A 13 16.27 -10.08 20.06
N LEU A 14 15.57 -10.32 18.96
CA LEU A 14 15.12 -11.65 18.54
C LEU A 14 16.21 -12.48 17.81
N GLY A 15 17.40 -11.92 17.55
CA GLY A 15 18.55 -12.67 17.04
C GLY A 15 18.47 -13.07 15.55
N TYR A 16 17.73 -12.32 14.74
CA TYR A 16 17.60 -12.59 13.30
C TYR A 16 18.61 -11.79 12.47
N ASP A 17 19.62 -12.47 11.88
CA ASP A 17 20.73 -11.80 11.17
C ASP A 17 20.37 -11.16 9.81
N LYS A 18 19.29 -11.61 9.15
CA LYS A 18 18.92 -11.17 7.80
C LYS A 18 17.42 -11.05 7.63
N ILE A 19 16.91 -9.82 7.75
CA ILE A 19 15.48 -9.54 7.62
C ILE A 19 15.18 -8.77 6.33
N LYS A 20 14.08 -9.17 5.69
CA LYS A 20 13.45 -8.44 4.59
C LYS A 20 12.14 -7.85 5.08
N LEU A 21 12.02 -6.53 5.00
CA LEU A 21 10.85 -5.82 5.48
C LEU A 21 9.84 -5.61 4.34
N VAL A 22 8.60 -6.08 4.53
CA VAL A 22 7.50 -5.84 3.60
C VAL A 22 6.50 -4.90 4.26
N MET A 23 6.34 -3.69 3.71
CA MET A 23 5.64 -2.59 4.37
C MET A 23 4.55 -1.96 3.49
N ASP A 24 3.52 -1.42 4.12
CA ASP A 24 2.46 -0.68 3.43
C ASP A 24 2.80 0.79 3.18
N ARG A 25 1.97 1.42 2.35
CA ARG A 25 2.06 2.84 2.00
C ARG A 25 2.08 3.80 3.19
N GLY A 26 1.60 3.37 4.36
CA GLY A 26 1.60 4.18 5.58
C GLY A 26 3.00 4.36 6.18
N PHE A 27 3.91 3.41 5.95
CA PHE A 27 5.28 3.46 6.44
C PHE A 27 6.21 4.27 5.54
N TYR A 28 5.73 4.72 4.38
CA TYR A 28 6.53 5.50 3.47
C TYR A 28 6.80 6.90 4.04
N SER A 29 8.06 7.21 4.28
CA SER A 29 8.59 8.57 4.43
C SER A 29 10.05 8.59 3.99
N GLU A 30 10.54 9.75 3.51
CA GLU A 30 11.94 9.88 3.08
C GLU A 30 12.92 9.50 4.20
N ALA A 31 12.64 9.96 5.42
CA ALA A 31 13.40 9.60 6.61
C ALA A 31 13.42 8.08 6.87
N ASN A 32 12.28 7.39 6.72
CA ASN A 32 12.24 5.93 6.90
C ASN A 32 13.05 5.21 5.82
N ILE A 33 12.94 5.61 4.56
CA ILE A 33 13.73 5.00 3.48
C ILE A 33 15.23 5.22 3.71
N ASN A 34 15.63 6.41 4.15
CA ASN A 34 17.02 6.70 4.48
C ASN A 34 17.50 5.87 5.69
N ASP A 35 16.68 5.72 6.72
CA ASP A 35 16.99 4.85 7.87
C ASP A 35 17.13 3.37 7.43
N LEU A 36 16.30 2.88 6.50
CA LEU A 36 16.42 1.52 5.95
C LEU A 36 17.72 1.30 5.18
N TYR A 37 18.13 2.26 4.35
CA TYR A 37 19.41 2.21 3.64
C TYR A 37 20.60 2.28 4.60
N TYR A 38 20.50 3.09 5.65
CA TYR A 38 21.56 3.24 6.65
C TYR A 38 21.81 1.92 7.39
N ASN A 39 20.76 1.23 7.81
CA ASN A 39 20.87 -0.06 8.49
C ASN A 39 21.07 -1.24 7.53
N HIS A 40 21.33 -0.98 6.24
CA HIS A 40 21.55 -1.99 5.20
C HIS A 40 20.40 -3.00 5.01
N LEU A 41 19.19 -2.64 5.39
CA LEU A 41 18.02 -3.52 5.39
C LEU A 41 17.45 -3.67 3.99
N LYS A 42 16.97 -4.88 3.69
CA LYS A 42 16.25 -5.14 2.44
C LYS A 42 14.78 -4.83 2.66
N PHE A 43 14.16 -4.12 1.71
CA PHE A 43 12.77 -3.73 1.85
C PHE A 43 11.98 -3.86 0.54
N LEU A 44 10.68 -4.02 0.73
CA LEU A 44 9.64 -3.89 -0.27
C LEU A 44 8.51 -3.05 0.35
N ILE A 45 8.23 -1.89 -0.22
CA ILE A 45 7.26 -0.96 0.36
C ILE A 45 6.29 -0.44 -0.70
N ALA A 46 4.99 -0.41 -0.39
CA ALA A 46 4.03 0.23 -1.26
C ALA A 46 4.19 1.76 -1.24
N ALA A 47 4.11 2.40 -2.40
CA ALA A 47 4.30 3.85 -2.53
C ALA A 47 2.99 4.57 -2.86
N LYS A 48 2.89 5.84 -2.44
CA LYS A 48 1.77 6.69 -2.82
C LYS A 48 1.97 7.21 -4.25
N LYS A 49 0.92 7.12 -5.06
CA LYS A 49 0.88 7.64 -6.44
C LYS A 49 1.12 9.15 -6.52
N SER A 50 0.87 9.88 -5.43
CA SER A 50 1.04 11.34 -5.36
C SER A 50 2.50 11.80 -5.29
N LEU A 51 3.46 10.90 -5.05
CA LEU A 51 4.88 11.25 -4.92
C LEU A 51 5.46 11.65 -6.29
N MET A 52 6.25 12.73 -6.33
CA MET A 52 6.74 13.31 -7.60
C MET A 52 7.52 12.30 -8.46
N PHE A 53 8.48 11.57 -7.88
CA PHE A 53 9.23 10.56 -8.62
C PHE A 53 8.38 9.36 -9.05
N VAL A 54 7.32 9.02 -8.30
CA VAL A 54 6.35 7.98 -8.68
C VAL A 54 5.50 8.46 -9.84
N LYS A 55 5.02 9.72 -9.82
CA LYS A 55 4.29 10.31 -10.94
C LYS A 55 5.13 10.29 -12.21
N ALA A 56 6.38 10.74 -12.14
CA ALA A 56 7.29 10.71 -13.28
C ALA A 56 7.49 9.28 -13.82
N GLY A 57 7.65 8.28 -12.93
CA GLY A 57 7.73 6.88 -13.30
C GLY A 57 6.44 6.35 -13.96
N LEU A 58 5.28 6.73 -13.44
CA LEU A 58 3.98 6.36 -14.00
C LEU A 58 3.75 6.99 -15.37
N ASP A 59 4.03 8.29 -15.53
CA ASP A 59 3.81 9.02 -16.79
C ASP A 59 4.69 8.45 -17.92
N ASN A 60 5.92 8.03 -17.63
CA ASN A 60 6.81 7.40 -18.61
C ASN A 60 6.32 6.03 -19.12
N VAL A 61 5.57 5.28 -18.30
CA VAL A 61 5.15 3.91 -18.63
C VAL A 61 3.66 3.83 -18.97
N ARG A 62 2.90 4.91 -18.78
CA ARG A 62 1.43 4.89 -18.90
C ARG A 62 0.95 4.39 -20.27
N ASP A 63 1.61 4.82 -21.34
CA ASP A 63 1.21 4.45 -22.71
C ASP A 63 1.70 3.06 -23.11
N SER A 64 2.79 2.57 -22.51
CA SER A 64 3.44 1.31 -22.86
C SER A 64 3.14 0.15 -21.91
N ILE A 65 2.55 0.40 -20.74
CA ILE A 65 2.30 -0.66 -19.75
C ILE A 65 1.25 -1.65 -20.23
N ARG A 66 0.27 -1.21 -21.03
CA ARG A 66 -0.86 -2.03 -21.52
C ARG A 66 -0.51 -2.81 -22.79
N THR A 67 0.70 -3.37 -22.85
CA THR A 67 1.17 -4.20 -23.95
C THR A 67 1.21 -5.66 -23.52
N TRP A 68 1.03 -6.59 -24.46
CA TRP A 68 1.07 -8.04 -24.21
C TRP A 68 2.33 -8.50 -23.48
N THR A 69 3.49 -7.89 -23.78
CA THR A 69 4.78 -8.19 -23.12
C THR A 69 4.77 -7.94 -21.62
N ASN A 70 3.95 -6.98 -21.15
CA ASN A 70 3.85 -6.62 -19.74
C ASN A 70 2.70 -7.36 -19.03
N TYR A 71 1.87 -8.11 -19.77
CA TYR A 71 0.72 -8.79 -19.22
C TYR A 71 1.12 -10.08 -18.51
N HIS A 72 0.60 -10.29 -17.30
CA HIS A 72 0.85 -11.47 -16.51
C HIS A 72 -0.43 -12.24 -16.19
N GLN A 73 -0.68 -13.31 -16.95
CA GLN A 73 -1.92 -14.09 -16.94
C GLN A 73 -2.34 -14.60 -15.56
N LYS A 74 -1.42 -15.12 -14.74
CA LYS A 74 -1.74 -15.68 -13.40
C LYS A 74 -2.30 -14.63 -12.43
N HIS A 75 -1.95 -13.37 -12.63
CA HIS A 75 -2.38 -12.28 -11.74
C HIS A 75 -3.35 -11.31 -12.40
N ASP A 76 -3.68 -11.55 -13.68
CA ASP A 76 -4.53 -10.72 -14.52
C ASP A 76 -4.25 -9.22 -14.36
N LEU A 77 -2.99 -8.86 -14.62
CA LEU A 77 -2.53 -7.48 -14.54
C LEU A 77 -1.29 -7.26 -15.40
N TYR A 78 -1.00 -6.00 -15.64
CA TYR A 78 0.21 -5.57 -16.33
C TYR A 78 1.24 -5.13 -15.30
N ALA A 79 2.50 -5.50 -15.52
CA ALA A 79 3.59 -5.21 -14.60
C ALA A 79 4.86 -4.79 -15.35
N CYS A 80 5.59 -3.82 -14.81
CA CYS A 80 6.91 -3.47 -15.30
C CYS A 80 7.80 -3.00 -14.13
N THR A 81 9.11 -2.99 -14.35
CA THR A 81 10.07 -2.45 -13.38
C THR A 81 10.88 -1.33 -14.00
N ALA A 82 10.90 -0.18 -13.34
CA ALA A 82 11.81 0.93 -13.63
C ALA A 82 12.94 0.94 -12.61
N LYS A 83 14.18 1.09 -13.07
CA LYS A 83 15.33 1.35 -12.21
C LYS A 83 15.38 2.84 -11.93
N ILE A 84 15.46 3.21 -10.66
CA ILE A 84 15.53 4.61 -10.24
C ILE A 84 16.69 4.82 -9.28
N GLU A 85 17.20 6.04 -9.26
CA GLU A 85 18.17 6.48 -8.26
C GLU A 85 17.46 7.25 -7.16
N TRP A 86 17.59 6.76 -5.93
CA TRP A 86 17.09 7.40 -4.74
C TRP A 86 18.12 8.41 -4.21
N ASP A 87 17.66 9.64 -4.00
CA ASP A 87 18.42 10.70 -3.35
C ASP A 87 18.48 10.44 -1.85
N TYR A 88 19.58 9.80 -1.42
CA TYR A 88 19.85 9.53 -0.02
C TYR A 88 20.45 10.76 0.65
N SER A 89 19.84 11.19 1.74
CA SER A 89 20.32 12.29 2.58
C SER A 89 20.32 11.88 4.05
N ARG A 90 21.37 12.25 4.78
CA ARG A 90 21.42 12.03 6.22
C ARG A 90 22.25 13.09 6.92
N GLU A 91 21.67 13.69 7.95
CA GLU A 91 22.39 14.55 8.88
C GLU A 91 23.33 13.72 9.77
N ARG A 92 24.56 14.20 9.93
CA ARG A 92 25.55 13.64 10.86
C ARG A 92 25.79 14.66 11.97
N PRO A 93 25.07 14.60 13.10
CA PRO A 93 25.19 15.59 14.17
C PRO A 93 26.62 15.74 14.70
N TYR A 94 27.39 14.65 14.73
CA TYR A 94 28.80 14.67 15.16
C TYR A 94 29.75 15.43 14.22
N LYS A 95 29.42 15.53 12.92
CA LYS A 95 30.21 16.25 11.91
C LYS A 95 29.56 17.55 11.43
N ALA A 96 28.37 17.87 11.91
CA ALA A 96 27.54 19.00 11.49
C ALA A 96 27.36 19.11 9.96
N ASP A 97 27.31 17.98 9.25
CA ASP A 97 27.16 17.94 7.79
C ASP A 97 26.05 16.99 7.33
N ILE A 98 25.64 17.13 6.06
CA ILE A 98 24.65 16.28 5.42
C ILE A 98 25.37 15.37 4.43
N LEU A 99 25.37 14.07 4.73
CA LEU A 99 25.80 13.06 3.79
C LEU A 99 24.74 12.93 2.69
N LYS A 100 25.11 13.27 1.46
CA LYS A 100 24.28 13.04 0.27
C LYS A 100 24.87 11.93 -0.57
N GLY A 101 24.02 11.11 -1.18
CA GLY A 101 24.44 10.07 -2.10
C GLY A 101 23.29 9.54 -2.94
N LYS A 102 23.62 8.78 -3.98
CA LYS A 102 22.63 8.07 -4.80
C LYS A 102 22.59 6.61 -4.39
N ARG A 103 21.39 6.07 -4.20
CA ARG A 103 21.16 4.65 -3.90
C ARG A 103 20.26 4.04 -4.96
N ARG A 104 20.60 2.85 -5.46
CA ARG A 104 19.77 2.16 -6.43
C ARG A 104 18.47 1.67 -5.78
N MET A 105 17.34 1.98 -6.40
CA MET A 105 16.03 1.48 -6.04
C MET A 105 15.30 0.97 -7.30
N TYR A 106 14.41 0.01 -7.12
CA TYR A 106 13.55 -0.54 -8.16
C TYR A 106 12.12 -0.10 -7.88
N MET A 107 11.48 0.49 -8.88
CA MET A 107 10.09 0.86 -8.87
C MET A 107 9.32 -0.15 -9.72
N HIS A 108 8.54 -1.00 -9.06
CA HIS A 108 7.63 -1.92 -9.73
C HIS A 108 6.28 -1.26 -9.88
N ILE A 109 5.85 -1.09 -11.13
CA ILE A 109 4.59 -0.45 -11.50
C ILE A 109 3.65 -1.53 -11.98
N TYR A 110 2.40 -1.46 -11.52
CA TYR A 110 1.36 -2.39 -11.88
C TYR A 110 0.13 -1.63 -12.34
N PHE A 111 -0.56 -2.19 -13.32
CA PHE A 111 -1.87 -1.74 -13.77
C PHE A 111 -2.85 -2.92 -13.79
N ASN A 112 -3.95 -2.79 -13.05
CA ASN A 112 -5.02 -3.77 -13.02
C ASN A 112 -6.32 -3.12 -13.53
N SER A 113 -6.93 -3.74 -14.55
CA SER A 113 -8.11 -3.21 -15.23
C SER A 113 -9.38 -3.25 -14.39
N GLU A 114 -9.59 -4.31 -13.62
CA GLU A 114 -10.74 -4.44 -12.71
C GLU A 114 -10.68 -3.34 -11.64
N ARG A 115 -9.51 -3.17 -11.04
CA ARG A 115 -9.25 -2.11 -10.07
C ARG A 115 -9.45 -0.72 -10.66
N ALA A 116 -9.12 -0.52 -11.95
CA ALA A 116 -9.37 0.77 -12.60
C ALA A 116 -10.87 1.07 -12.68
N LEU A 117 -11.69 0.06 -13.00
CA LEU A 117 -13.15 0.18 -13.03
C LEU A 117 -13.73 0.42 -11.63
N GLU A 118 -13.22 -0.26 -10.62
CA GLU A 118 -13.61 -0.05 -9.22
C GLU A 118 -13.24 1.36 -8.74
N ASP A 119 -12.01 1.81 -9.00
CA ASP A 119 -11.54 3.16 -8.68
C ASP A 119 -12.46 4.22 -9.34
N GLU A 120 -12.87 3.99 -10.59
CA GLU A 120 -13.80 4.87 -11.32
C GLU A 120 -15.19 4.90 -10.69
N LYS A 121 -15.79 3.73 -10.40
CA LYS A 121 -17.12 3.65 -9.75
C LYS A 121 -17.11 4.32 -8.39
N ASN A 122 -16.11 4.04 -7.57
CA ASN A 122 -15.97 4.62 -6.24
C ASN A 122 -15.80 6.13 -6.29
N PHE A 123 -15.01 6.63 -7.24
CA PHE A 123 -14.80 8.06 -7.39
C PHE A 123 -16.04 8.78 -7.92
N ASN A 124 -16.75 8.20 -8.89
CA ASN A 124 -18.00 8.77 -9.38
C ASN A 124 -19.05 8.83 -8.26
N ALA A 125 -19.19 7.77 -7.45
CA ALA A 125 -20.07 7.77 -6.29
C ALA A 125 -19.69 8.85 -5.26
N LEU A 126 -18.38 9.05 -5.02
CA LEU A 126 -17.89 10.13 -4.17
C LEU A 126 -18.24 11.50 -4.73
N LEU A 127 -18.04 11.74 -6.03
CA LEU A 127 -18.38 13.02 -6.65
C LEU A 127 -19.88 13.32 -6.60
N CYS A 128 -20.74 12.33 -6.83
CA CYS A 128 -22.19 12.51 -6.69
C CYS A 128 -22.54 12.95 -5.27
N ARG A 129 -22.00 12.27 -4.25
CA ARG A 129 -22.23 12.66 -2.84
C ARG A 129 -21.76 14.09 -2.56
N LEU A 130 -20.54 14.44 -2.96
CA LEU A 130 -19.98 15.78 -2.74
C LEU A 130 -20.79 16.85 -3.48
N GLN A 131 -21.30 16.55 -4.67
CA GLN A 131 -22.14 17.46 -5.44
C GLN A 131 -23.49 17.67 -4.75
N GLU A 132 -24.15 16.59 -4.31
CA GLU A 132 -25.40 16.66 -3.55
C GLU A 132 -25.24 17.46 -2.25
N GLU A 133 -24.15 17.25 -1.51
CA GLU A 133 -23.83 17.99 -0.29
C GLU A 133 -23.68 19.50 -0.54
N LEU A 134 -23.03 19.88 -1.64
CA LEU A 134 -22.85 21.28 -2.04
C LEU A 134 -24.14 21.93 -2.58
N GLU A 135 -24.96 21.18 -3.33
CA GLU A 135 -26.23 21.65 -3.89
C GLU A 135 -27.31 21.80 -2.79
N ASN A 136 -27.34 20.88 -1.82
CA ASN A 136 -28.26 20.94 -0.68
C ASN A 136 -27.79 21.88 0.45
N GLY A 137 -26.57 22.42 0.36
CA GLY A 137 -26.01 23.34 1.36
C GLY A 137 -25.57 22.67 2.66
N THR A 138 -25.43 21.35 2.68
CA THR A 138 -24.96 20.56 3.84
C THR A 138 -23.47 20.26 3.69
N THR A 139 -22.61 21.23 4.05
CA THR A 139 -21.15 21.05 3.98
C THR A 139 -20.58 20.45 5.26
N PHE A 140 -19.70 19.46 5.10
CA PHE A 140 -18.98 18.83 6.20
C PHE A 140 -17.50 19.25 6.20
N PRO A 141 -16.92 19.65 7.35
CA PRO A 141 -15.51 20.04 7.44
C PRO A 141 -14.52 18.97 6.94
N GLU A 142 -14.89 17.69 7.06
CA GLU A 142 -14.06 16.57 6.57
C GLU A 142 -13.91 16.57 5.04
N HIS A 143 -14.90 17.10 4.33
CA HIS A 143 -14.97 17.12 2.87
C HIS A 143 -14.45 18.43 2.25
N ASP A 144 -14.13 19.46 3.05
CA ASP A 144 -13.68 20.78 2.57
C ASP A 144 -12.54 20.69 1.56
N ARG A 145 -11.53 19.86 1.85
CA ARG A 145 -10.39 19.64 0.95
C ARG A 145 -10.80 19.04 -0.38
N LEU A 146 -11.84 18.20 -0.40
CA LEU A 146 -12.36 17.54 -1.60
C LEU A 146 -13.23 18.50 -2.41
N TYR A 147 -14.06 19.31 -1.76
CA TYR A 147 -14.85 20.35 -2.42
C TYR A 147 -13.94 21.31 -3.18
N THR A 148 -12.97 21.93 -2.49
CA THR A 148 -12.03 22.88 -3.12
C THR A 148 -11.26 22.25 -4.28
N LYS A 149 -10.94 20.96 -4.17
CA LYS A 149 -10.13 20.26 -5.16
C LYS A 149 -10.90 19.90 -6.43
N TYR A 150 -12.16 19.46 -6.32
CA TYR A 150 -12.91 18.92 -7.46
C TYR A 150 -14.01 19.84 -7.98
N PHE A 151 -14.42 20.85 -7.23
CA PHE A 151 -15.53 21.72 -7.60
C PHE A 151 -15.18 23.20 -7.46
N ASP A 152 -15.79 24.01 -8.32
CA ASP A 152 -15.93 25.46 -8.17
C ASP A 152 -17.39 25.74 -7.80
N VAL A 153 -17.58 26.41 -6.66
CA VAL A 153 -18.89 26.72 -6.11
C VAL A 153 -19.16 28.20 -6.31
N THR A 154 -20.21 28.52 -7.06
CA THR A 154 -20.67 29.90 -7.24
C THR A 154 -22.06 30.04 -6.64
N THR A 155 -22.19 30.82 -5.58
CA THR A 155 -23.49 31.13 -4.96
C THR A 155 -24.06 32.38 -5.61
N THR A 156 -25.28 32.27 -6.16
CA THR A 156 -26.00 33.45 -6.68
C THR A 156 -27.27 33.69 -5.87
N PRO A 157 -27.57 34.94 -5.48
CA PRO A 157 -28.73 35.25 -4.61
C PRO A 157 -30.09 34.81 -5.17
N VAL A 158 -30.20 34.63 -6.49
CA VAL A 158 -31.48 34.39 -7.20
C VAL A 158 -31.60 32.96 -7.75
N ARG A 159 -30.49 32.26 -8.01
CA ARG A 159 -30.50 30.93 -8.68
C ARG A 159 -29.93 29.79 -7.83
N GLY A 160 -29.61 30.04 -6.56
CA GLY A 160 -29.03 29.05 -5.65
C GLY A 160 -27.53 28.81 -5.88
N THR A 161 -27.02 27.73 -5.28
CA THR A 161 -25.62 27.30 -5.36
C THR A 161 -25.41 26.51 -6.65
N LYS A 162 -24.56 27.01 -7.56
CA LYS A 162 -24.16 26.29 -8.76
C LYS A 162 -22.79 25.65 -8.54
N VAL A 163 -22.74 24.33 -8.71
CA VAL A 163 -21.53 23.52 -8.53
C VAL A 163 -21.00 23.13 -9.91
N THR A 164 -19.76 23.52 -10.23
CA THR A 164 -19.11 23.18 -11.50
C THR A 164 -17.90 22.30 -11.24
N ALA A 165 -17.81 21.16 -11.91
CA ALA A 165 -16.69 20.24 -11.74
C ALA A 165 -15.42 20.70 -12.46
N LYS A 166 -14.28 20.67 -11.75
CA LYS A 166 -12.95 20.99 -12.27
C LYS A 166 -12.41 19.87 -13.16
N LYS A 167 -12.58 20.02 -14.48
CA LYS A 167 -12.20 19.00 -15.48
C LYS A 167 -10.76 18.51 -15.32
N ASP A 168 -9.80 19.41 -15.09
CA ASP A 168 -8.38 19.05 -14.97
C ASP A 168 -8.08 18.22 -13.72
N ALA A 169 -8.68 18.57 -12.58
CA ALA A 169 -8.51 17.84 -11.33
C ALA A 169 -9.12 16.43 -11.41
N LEU A 170 -10.25 16.29 -12.12
CA LEU A 170 -10.87 15.00 -12.39
C LEU A 170 -10.03 14.16 -13.36
N ALA A 171 -9.51 14.76 -14.43
CA ALA A 171 -8.64 14.07 -15.38
C ALA A 171 -7.36 13.54 -14.69
N GLU A 172 -6.73 14.33 -13.83
CA GLU A 172 -5.56 13.92 -13.05
C GLU A 172 -5.86 12.77 -12.07
N ALA A 173 -7.05 12.74 -11.48
CA ALA A 173 -7.48 11.62 -10.66
C ALA A 173 -7.66 10.34 -11.49
N ARG A 174 -8.36 10.44 -12.63
CA ARG A 174 -8.65 9.32 -13.54
C ARG A 174 -7.40 8.67 -14.13
N LYS A 175 -6.39 9.47 -14.47
CA LYS A 175 -5.10 9.01 -15.00
C LYS A 175 -4.42 7.93 -14.13
N ASN A 176 -4.72 7.91 -12.84
CA ASN A 176 -4.06 7.08 -11.85
C ASN A 176 -4.89 5.85 -11.43
N TYR A 177 -6.04 5.59 -12.05
CA TYR A 177 -6.89 4.44 -11.74
C TYR A 177 -6.24 3.12 -12.13
N GLY A 178 -6.44 2.10 -11.29
CA GLY A 178 -5.89 0.76 -11.51
C GLY A 178 -4.38 0.66 -11.29
N PHE A 179 -3.66 1.79 -11.25
CA PHE A 179 -2.25 1.82 -10.95
C PHE A 179 -1.97 1.63 -9.46
N PHE A 180 -0.90 0.90 -9.18
CA PHE A 180 -0.24 0.87 -7.87
C PHE A 180 1.25 0.60 -8.05
N VAL A 181 2.05 0.96 -7.05
CA VAL A 181 3.51 0.95 -7.14
C VAL A 181 4.11 0.34 -5.88
N LEU A 182 5.10 -0.52 -6.07
CA LEU A 182 5.96 -1.06 -5.02
C LEU A 182 7.40 -0.61 -5.25
N LEU A 183 8.11 -0.28 -4.17
CA LEU A 183 9.51 0.11 -4.19
C LEU A 183 10.33 -0.97 -3.49
N SER A 184 11.43 -1.40 -4.11
CA SER A 184 12.38 -2.34 -3.50
C SER A 184 13.82 -1.91 -3.72
N ASN A 185 14.71 -2.22 -2.78
CA ASN A 185 16.15 -2.06 -2.97
C ASN A 185 16.87 -3.36 -3.39
N GLU A 186 16.15 -4.48 -3.45
CA GLU A 186 16.71 -5.81 -3.72
C GLU A 186 15.98 -6.53 -4.85
N VAL A 187 14.66 -6.63 -4.75
CA VAL A 187 13.83 -7.37 -5.71
C VAL A 187 13.82 -6.62 -7.02
N LYS A 188 14.25 -7.29 -8.10
CA LYS A 188 14.41 -6.67 -9.43
C LYS A 188 13.21 -6.90 -10.33
N GLU A 189 12.50 -7.99 -10.11
CA GLU A 189 11.37 -8.41 -10.95
C GLU A 189 10.04 -8.01 -10.33
N ALA A 190 9.15 -7.42 -11.14
CA ALA A 190 7.86 -6.92 -10.66
C ALA A 190 6.99 -8.07 -10.14
N ILE A 191 6.89 -9.19 -10.86
CA ILE A 191 6.04 -10.30 -10.41
C ILE A 191 6.51 -10.90 -9.09
N ALA A 192 7.83 -11.08 -8.92
CA ALA A 192 8.38 -11.57 -7.66
C ALA A 192 8.08 -10.60 -6.49
N ALA A 193 8.22 -9.28 -6.73
CA ALA A 193 7.87 -8.28 -5.73
C ALA A 193 6.37 -8.34 -5.38
N LEU A 194 5.50 -8.49 -6.38
CA LEU A 194 4.07 -8.61 -6.16
C LEU A 194 3.70 -9.85 -5.34
N GLU A 195 4.29 -11.00 -5.64
CA GLU A 195 4.04 -12.24 -4.90
C GLU A 195 4.47 -12.11 -3.43
N ILE A 196 5.64 -11.53 -3.17
CA ILE A 196 6.11 -11.24 -1.81
C ILE A 196 5.12 -10.31 -1.08
N TYR A 197 4.67 -9.24 -1.75
CA TYR A 197 3.73 -8.28 -1.17
C TYR A 197 2.36 -8.90 -0.87
N ARG A 198 1.83 -9.72 -1.79
CA ARG A 198 0.56 -10.43 -1.58
C ARG A 198 0.66 -11.50 -0.49
N ASN A 199 1.79 -12.16 -0.35
CA ASN A 199 2.00 -13.11 0.73
C ASN A 199 1.93 -12.43 2.11
N LYS A 200 2.42 -11.20 2.24
CA LYS A 200 2.22 -10.39 3.46
C LYS A 200 0.73 -10.14 3.73
N ASP A 201 -0.04 -9.67 2.74
CA ASP A 201 -1.49 -9.45 2.88
C ASP A 201 -2.25 -10.74 3.26
N LEU A 202 -1.82 -11.89 2.73
CA LEU A 202 -2.38 -13.20 3.10
C LEU A 202 -2.11 -13.56 4.56
N VAL A 203 -0.95 -13.18 5.11
CA VAL A 203 -0.61 -13.34 6.53
C VAL A 203 -1.43 -12.37 7.38
N GLU A 204 -1.55 -11.10 6.97
CA GLU A 204 -2.37 -10.10 7.67
C GLU A 204 -3.84 -10.52 7.74
N LYS A 205 -4.39 -11.06 6.65
CA LYS A 205 -5.74 -11.63 6.63
C LYS A 205 -5.88 -12.85 7.53
N ALA A 206 -4.84 -13.70 7.64
CA ALA A 206 -4.86 -14.82 8.58
C ALA A 206 -4.90 -14.33 10.04
N PHE A 207 -4.12 -13.30 10.38
CA PHE A 207 -4.18 -12.65 11.69
C PHE A 207 -5.51 -11.93 11.94
N GLY A 208 -6.10 -11.29 10.91
CA GLY A 208 -7.45 -10.72 10.96
C GLY A 208 -8.50 -11.79 11.24
N ASN A 209 -8.43 -12.92 10.53
CA ASN A 209 -9.29 -14.07 10.77
C ASN A 209 -9.16 -14.62 12.19
N LEU A 210 -7.97 -14.65 12.81
CA LEU A 210 -7.87 -14.99 14.23
C LEU A 210 -8.67 -14.03 15.11
N LYS A 211 -8.49 -12.73 14.90
CA LYS A 211 -9.14 -11.69 15.71
C LYS A 211 -10.66 -11.75 15.61
N GLU A 212 -11.17 -11.90 14.39
CA GLU A 212 -12.60 -11.87 14.10
C GLU A 212 -13.28 -13.23 14.30
N ARG A 213 -12.66 -14.34 13.84
CA ARG A 213 -13.29 -15.67 13.84
C ARG A 213 -12.99 -16.51 15.08
N LEU A 214 -11.80 -16.36 15.67
CA LEU A 214 -11.49 -16.98 16.97
C LEU A 214 -11.81 -16.04 18.14
N ASN A 215 -12.51 -14.93 17.85
CA ASN A 215 -13.01 -13.97 18.84
C ASN A 215 -11.88 -13.41 19.73
N PHE A 216 -10.68 -13.23 19.17
CA PHE A 216 -9.52 -12.71 19.89
C PHE A 216 -9.58 -11.21 20.17
N ASN A 217 -10.59 -10.51 19.63
CA ASN A 217 -10.88 -9.12 19.99
C ASN A 217 -11.22 -8.95 21.49
N ARG A 218 -11.59 -10.04 22.17
CA ARG A 218 -11.70 -10.11 23.62
C ARG A 218 -10.87 -11.29 24.10
N THR A 219 -9.95 -11.03 25.02
CA THR A 219 -9.14 -12.10 25.65
C THR A 219 -10.07 -13.16 26.26
N ALA A 220 -11.19 -12.73 26.85
CA ALA A 220 -12.28 -13.55 27.40
C ALA A 220 -11.79 -14.67 28.33
N VAL A 221 -10.67 -14.40 29.02
CA VAL A 221 -10.01 -15.28 29.98
C VAL A 221 -9.79 -14.52 31.27
N SER A 222 -9.85 -15.22 32.39
CA SER A 222 -9.80 -14.65 33.73
C SER A 222 -8.40 -14.50 34.32
N SER A 223 -7.35 -14.98 33.63
CA SER A 223 -5.96 -14.88 34.09
C SER A 223 -4.97 -14.76 32.93
N ASP A 224 -3.81 -14.15 33.20
CA ASP A 224 -2.71 -14.01 32.23
C ASP A 224 -2.20 -15.38 31.75
N GLN A 225 -2.13 -16.37 32.64
CA GLN A 225 -1.74 -17.73 32.28
C GLN A 225 -2.72 -18.38 31.27
N SER A 226 -4.01 -18.09 31.40
CA SER A 226 -5.02 -18.57 30.44
C SER A 226 -4.91 -17.83 29.10
N LEU A 227 -4.50 -16.57 29.12
CA LEU A 227 -4.23 -15.79 27.91
C LEU A 227 -3.03 -16.34 27.15
N ASP A 228 -1.93 -16.65 27.85
CA ASP A 228 -0.74 -17.25 27.26
C ASP A 228 -1.05 -18.63 26.66
N GLY A 229 -1.82 -19.47 27.36
CA GLY A 229 -2.27 -20.75 26.84
C GLY A 229 -3.12 -20.62 25.56
N LYS A 230 -4.01 -19.62 25.52
CA LYS A 230 -4.83 -19.32 24.33
C LYS A 230 -3.97 -18.83 23.16
N LEU A 231 -3.06 -17.89 23.41
CA LEU A 231 -2.10 -17.39 22.42
C LEU A 231 -1.26 -18.52 21.82
N PHE A 232 -0.80 -19.45 22.65
CA PHE A 232 0.01 -20.58 22.22
C PHE A 232 -0.74 -21.52 21.27
N VAL A 233 -1.97 -21.92 21.64
CA VAL A 233 -2.80 -22.81 20.80
C VAL A 233 -3.15 -22.14 19.47
N GLU A 234 -3.46 -20.85 19.48
CA GLU A 234 -3.76 -20.09 18.26
C GLU A 234 -2.54 -19.91 17.36
N PHE A 235 -1.36 -19.69 17.95
CA PHE A 235 -0.11 -19.63 17.20
C PHE A 235 0.18 -20.96 16.49
N ILE A 236 -0.05 -22.08 17.15
CA ILE A 236 0.05 -23.41 16.53
C ILE A 236 -0.97 -23.57 15.39
N ALA A 237 -2.23 -23.17 15.60
CA ALA A 237 -3.26 -23.22 14.56
C ALA A 237 -2.87 -22.40 13.31
N LEU A 238 -2.25 -21.23 13.50
CA LEU A 238 -1.70 -20.42 12.42
C LEU A 238 -0.59 -21.12 11.65
N ILE A 239 0.33 -21.80 12.33
CA ILE A 239 1.42 -22.56 11.69
C ILE A 239 0.81 -23.62 10.76
N PHE A 240 -0.17 -24.38 11.25
CA PHE A 240 -0.86 -25.39 10.44
C PHE A 240 -1.57 -24.78 9.24
N LEU A 241 -2.34 -23.71 9.44
CA LEU A 241 -3.07 -23.03 8.36
C LEU A 241 -2.10 -22.46 7.31
N SER A 242 -0.99 -21.88 7.74
CA SER A 242 0.06 -21.36 6.86
C SER A 242 0.73 -22.48 6.05
N TYR A 243 1.03 -23.62 6.68
CA TYR A 243 1.63 -24.77 6.01
C TYR A 243 0.68 -25.39 4.99
N LEU A 244 -0.59 -25.57 5.36
CA LEU A 244 -1.63 -26.12 4.48
C LEU A 244 -1.83 -25.20 3.27
N LYS A 245 -1.83 -23.89 3.48
CA LYS A 245 -1.90 -22.87 2.42
C LYS A 245 -0.72 -22.96 1.46
N LYS A 246 0.50 -23.08 1.99
CA LYS A 246 1.71 -23.25 1.17
C LYS A 246 1.60 -24.50 0.30
N LYS A 247 1.22 -25.64 0.87
CA LYS A 247 1.02 -26.89 0.11
C LYS A 247 -0.07 -26.76 -0.96
N MET A 248 -1.15 -26.04 -0.66
CA MET A 248 -2.20 -25.76 -1.64
C MET A 248 -1.74 -24.84 -2.78
N GLN A 249 -0.86 -23.87 -2.51
CA GLN A 249 -0.24 -23.02 -3.51
C GLN A 249 0.71 -23.82 -4.40
N ASP A 250 1.64 -24.56 -3.79
CA ASP A 250 2.64 -25.38 -4.50
C ASP A 250 1.96 -26.42 -5.41
N GLY A 251 0.84 -26.99 -4.95
CA GLY A 251 0.04 -27.97 -5.70
C GLY A 251 -1.01 -27.39 -6.64
N ASN A 252 -1.12 -26.06 -6.80
CA ASN A 252 -2.17 -25.39 -7.59
C ASN A 252 -3.62 -25.77 -7.19
N PHE A 253 -3.85 -26.17 -5.94
CA PHE A 253 -5.15 -26.64 -5.45
C PHE A 253 -6.18 -25.53 -5.29
N PHE A 254 -5.77 -24.27 -5.22
CA PHE A 254 -6.67 -23.10 -5.16
C PHE A 254 -7.56 -22.93 -6.40
N LYS A 255 -7.28 -23.65 -7.50
CA LYS A 255 -8.17 -23.70 -8.66
C LYS A 255 -9.45 -24.51 -8.41
N LYS A 256 -9.43 -25.41 -7.43
CA LYS A 256 -10.53 -26.34 -7.13
C LYS A 256 -11.11 -26.17 -5.73
N TYR A 257 -10.31 -25.69 -4.79
CA TYR A 257 -10.68 -25.62 -3.38
C TYR A 257 -10.38 -24.24 -2.81
N THR A 258 -11.33 -23.70 -2.05
CA THR A 258 -11.17 -22.46 -1.30
C THR A 258 -10.90 -22.81 0.16
N MET A 259 -9.89 -22.18 0.78
CA MET A 259 -9.78 -22.17 2.23
C MET A 259 -10.49 -20.93 2.75
N HIS A 260 -11.54 -21.13 3.55
CA HIS A 260 -12.26 -20.05 4.21
C HIS A 260 -11.58 -19.62 5.47
#